data_AF-A0A2S2CWX1-F1
#
_entry.id   AF-A0A2S2CWX1-F1
#
_cell.length_a   1.000
_cell.length_b   1.000
_cell.length_c   1.000
_cell.angle_alpha   90.00
_cell.angle_beta   90.00
_cell.angle_gamma   90.00
#
_symmetry.space_group_name_H-M   'P 1'
#
loop_
_entity.id
_entity.type
_entity.pdbx_description
1 polymer ?
#
loop_
_entity_poly.entity_id
_entity_poly.type
_entity_poly.pdbx_seq_one_letter_code
_entity_poly.pdbx_strand_id
1 'polypeptide(L)'
;MTTVTLKVEIADDQVVAFVNSVQVASISGNDSGTHDLTPYLSSGDNQILIVGVNTEGRGHYKGSLDINGSSQLFDQSTTNGGLTWSQKYVVKN
;
A
#
# COMPACT_ATOMS: atom_id res chain seq x y z
N MET A 1 -7.66 9.46 -17.73
CA MET A 1 -8.18 8.99 -16.44
C MET A 1 -7.00 8.40 -15.70
N THR A 2 -6.72 8.85 -14.48
CA THR A 2 -5.57 8.33 -13.74
C THR A 2 -5.88 6.93 -13.23
N THR A 3 -4.98 5.97 -13.48
CA THR A 3 -5.09 4.60 -12.98
C THR A 3 -4.11 4.37 -11.85
N VAL A 4 -4.56 3.70 -10.79
CA VAL A 4 -3.69 3.36 -9.67
C VAL A 4 -3.91 1.91 -9.27
N THR A 5 -2.82 1.14 -9.24
CA THR A 5 -2.85 -0.27 -8.86
C THR A 5 -1.82 -0.54 -7.77
N LEU A 6 -2.23 -1.14 -6.66
CA LEU A 6 -1.34 -1.62 -5.63
C LEU A 6 -1.10 -3.12 -5.84
N LYS A 7 0.16 -3.51 -6.02
CA LYS A 7 0.60 -4.89 -5.97
C LYS A 7 1.31 -5.14 -4.65
N VAL A 8 0.87 -6.14 -3.90
CA VAL A 8 1.55 -6.64 -2.70
C VAL A 8 2.12 -8.02 -3.03
N GLU A 9 3.41 -8.20 -2.79
CA GLU A 9 4.14 -9.46 -2.99
C GLU A 9 4.39 -10.18 -1.67
N ILE A 10 4.64 -9.43 -0.59
CA ILE A 10 4.86 -9.95 0.76
C ILE A 10 4.14 -9.04 1.76
N ALA A 11 3.39 -9.65 2.67
CA ALA A 11 2.73 -9.00 3.80
C ALA A 11 2.79 -9.92 5.04
N ASP A 12 3.92 -9.97 5.73
CA ASP A 12 4.14 -10.92 6.86
C ASP A 12 3.06 -10.87 7.97
N ASP A 13 2.28 -9.79 8.04
CA ASP A 13 1.04 -9.76 8.84
C ASP A 13 -0.03 -8.94 8.12
N GLN A 14 0.22 -7.63 7.89
CA GLN A 14 -0.74 -6.82 7.15
C GLN A 14 -0.09 -5.67 6.36
N VAL A 15 -0.59 -5.45 5.14
CA VAL A 15 -0.43 -4.21 4.38
C VAL A 15 -1.80 -3.55 4.21
N VAL A 16 -1.92 -2.30 4.65
CA VAL A 16 -3.16 -1.51 4.56
C VAL A 16 -2.93 -0.34 3.62
N ALA A 17 -3.89 -0.10 2.72
CA ALA A 17 -3.89 1.06 1.84
C ALA A 17 -5.04 2.00 2.17
N PHE A 18 -4.71 3.29 2.26
CA PHE A 18 -5.67 4.37 2.42
C PHE A 18 -5.61 5.30 1.21
N VAL A 19 -6.77 5.71 0.71
CA VAL A 19 -6.92 6.77 -0.30
C VAL A 19 -7.75 7.88 0.33
N ASN A 20 -7.21 9.10 0.39
CA ASN A 20 -7.84 10.26 1.03
C ASN A 20 -8.35 9.95 2.45
N SER A 21 -7.50 9.30 3.25
CA SER A 21 -7.78 8.87 4.63
C SER A 21 -8.86 7.80 4.80
N VAL A 22 -9.39 7.25 3.71
CA VAL A 22 -10.32 6.11 3.73
C VAL A 22 -9.54 4.84 3.47
N GLN A 23 -9.71 3.82 4.31
CA GLN A 23 -9.14 2.49 4.07
C GLN A 23 -9.83 1.85 2.86
N VAL A 24 -9.05 1.41 1.88
CA VAL A 24 -9.56 0.83 0.62
C VAL A 24 -9.04 -0.57 0.35
N ALA A 25 -7.93 -0.95 0.99
CA ALA A 25 -7.41 -2.32 0.94
C ALA A 25 -6.79 -2.70 2.29
N SER A 26 -6.94 -3.97 2.65
CA SER A 26 -6.27 -4.62 3.77
C SER A 26 -5.87 -6.01 3.30
N ILE A 27 -4.58 -6.22 3.10
CA ILE A 27 -3.98 -7.46 2.65
C ILE A 27 -3.31 -8.08 3.86
N SER A 28 -3.64 -9.33 4.22
CA SER A 28 -3.13 -9.97 5.42
C SER A 28 -2.55 -11.35 5.15
N GLY A 29 -1.55 -11.73 5.95
CA GLY A 29 -0.81 -12.97 5.80
C GLY A 29 0.07 -12.97 4.54
N ASN A 30 0.77 -14.08 4.30
CA ASN A 30 1.66 -14.28 3.14
C ASN A 30 0.95 -14.22 1.76
N ASP A 31 -0.25 -13.65 1.70
CA ASP A 31 -0.97 -13.38 0.46
C ASP A 31 -0.25 -12.29 -0.35
N SER A 32 -0.17 -12.58 -1.65
CA SER A 32 0.21 -11.61 -2.67
C SER A 32 -1.03 -11.29 -3.50
N GLY A 33 -1.18 -10.04 -3.91
CA GLY A 33 -2.39 -9.58 -4.55
C GLY A 33 -2.20 -8.29 -5.33
N THR A 34 -3.09 -8.08 -6.30
CA THR A 34 -3.19 -6.84 -7.07
C THR A 34 -4.54 -6.20 -6.76
N HIS A 35 -4.52 -4.94 -6.33
CA HIS A 35 -5.68 -4.19 -5.89
C HIS A 35 -5.81 -2.93 -6.72
N ASP A 36 -6.93 -2.78 -7.43
CA ASP A 36 -7.26 -1.56 -8.15
C ASP A 36 -7.73 -0.50 -7.15
N LEU A 37 -6.97 0.61 -7.06
CA LEU A 37 -7.29 1.74 -6.21
C LEU A 37 -7.98 2.88 -6.99
N THR A 38 -8.07 2.76 -8.31
CA THR A 38 -8.66 3.75 -9.21
C THR A 38 -10.08 4.16 -8.82
N PRO A 39 -11.00 3.24 -8.42
CA PRO A 39 -12.37 3.61 -8.08
C PRO A 39 -12.50 4.53 -6.86
N TYR A 40 -11.45 4.64 -6.05
CA TYR A 40 -11.44 5.44 -4.82
C TYR A 40 -10.85 6.85 -5.01
N LEU A 41 -10.37 7.16 -6.22
CA LEU A 41 -9.85 8.49 -6.52
C LEU A 41 -10.99 9.50 -6.66
N SER A 42 -10.81 10.68 -6.08
CA SER A 42 -11.65 11.85 -6.30
C SER A 42 -11.06 12.78 -7.37
N SER A 43 -11.82 13.80 -7.78
CA SER A 43 -11.30 14.88 -8.62
C SER A 43 -10.19 15.66 -7.90
N GLY A 44 -9.11 15.99 -8.60
CA GLY A 44 -7.99 16.76 -8.06
C GLY A 44 -6.91 15.90 -7.42
N ASP A 45 -6.21 16.46 -6.44
CA ASP A 45 -5.11 15.78 -5.76
C ASP A 45 -5.65 14.71 -4.79
N ASN A 46 -5.09 13.52 -4.90
CA ASN A 46 -5.39 12.37 -4.05
C ASN A 46 -4.16 11.97 -3.24
N GLN A 47 -4.35 11.60 -1.98
CA GLN A 47 -3.29 11.09 -1.11
C GLN A 47 -3.46 9.59 -0.93
N ILE A 48 -2.40 8.85 -1.22
CA ILE A 48 -2.35 7.41 -0.98
C ILE A 48 -1.34 7.15 0.13
N LEU A 49 -1.75 6.42 1.15
CA LEU A 49 -0.88 5.96 2.23
C LEU A 49 -0.90 4.44 2.26
N ILE A 50 0.26 3.83 2.09
CA ILE A 50 0.46 2.39 2.30
C ILE A 50 1.12 2.23 3.65
N VAL A 51 0.65 1.26 4.44
CA VAL A 51 1.10 1.00 5.80
C VAL A 51 1.40 -0.48 5.95
N GLY A 52 2.59 -0.81 6.45
CA GLY A 52 2.93 -2.13 6.96
C GLY A 52 2.64 -2.20 8.46
N VAL A 53 1.85 -3.20 8.86
CA VAL A 53 1.52 -3.49 10.25
C VAL A 53 2.04 -4.89 10.58
N ASN A 54 2.64 -5.06 11.75
CA ASN A 54 3.03 -6.37 12.27
C ASN A 54 2.57 -6.49 13.71
N THR A 55 1.86 -7.55 14.09
CA THR A 55 1.47 -7.78 15.47
C THR A 55 2.68 -8.07 16.35
N GLU A 56 3.63 -8.88 15.88
CA GLU A 56 4.79 -9.30 16.70
C GLU A 56 6.04 -9.60 15.86
N GLY A 57 7.21 -9.29 16.42
CA GLY A 57 8.49 -9.73 15.87
C GLY A 57 8.92 -9.01 14.58
N ARG A 58 9.57 -9.77 13.69
CA ARG A 58 10.08 -9.27 12.41
C ARG A 58 8.98 -9.32 11.36
N GLY A 59 8.92 -8.32 10.50
CA GLY A 59 7.98 -8.28 9.37
C GLY A 59 8.64 -7.73 8.12
N HIS A 60 8.30 -8.32 6.98
CA HIS A 60 8.72 -7.93 5.65
C HIS A 60 7.50 -7.55 4.81
N TYR A 61 7.61 -6.41 4.12
CA TYR A 61 6.59 -5.89 3.21
C TYR A 61 7.22 -5.59 1.88
N LYS A 62 6.67 -6.17 0.82
CA LYS A 62 7.21 -5.99 -0.52
C LYS A 62 6.08 -5.82 -1.51
N GLY A 63 6.28 -4.95 -2.49
CA GLY A 63 5.30 -4.72 -3.54
C GLY A 63 5.61 -3.48 -4.36
N SER A 64 4.57 -2.97 -5.00
CA SER A 64 4.65 -1.78 -5.84
C SER A 64 3.33 -1.03 -5.91
N LEU A 65 3.38 0.29 -5.95
CA LEU A 65 2.26 1.13 -6.35
C LEU A 65 2.49 1.63 -7.78
N ASP A 66 1.66 1.18 -8.71
CA ASP A 66 1.65 1.68 -10.08
C ASP A 66 0.69 2.87 -10.19
N ILE A 67 1.18 4.00 -10.67
CA ILE A 67 0.39 5.19 -10.97
C ILE A 67 0.60 5.53 -12.45
N ASN A 68 -0.44 5.38 -13.27
CA ASN A 68 -0.39 5.63 -14.72
C ASN A 68 0.77 4.89 -15.43
N GLY A 69 1.03 3.63 -15.08
CA GLY A 69 2.11 2.81 -15.65
C GLY A 69 3.49 3.11 -15.08
N SER A 70 3.60 4.05 -14.13
CA SER A 70 4.84 4.33 -13.40
C SER A 70 4.83 3.59 -12.07
N SER A 71 5.56 2.49 -12.01
CA SER A 71 5.65 1.65 -10.81
C SER A 71 6.63 2.22 -9.77
N GLN A 72 6.15 2.38 -8.55
CA GLN A 72 6.92 2.76 -7.37
C GLN A 72 7.04 1.56 -6.44
N LEU A 73 8.23 0.96 -6.40
CA LEU A 73 8.49 -0.22 -5.58
C LEU A 73 8.61 0.13 -4.09
N PHE A 74 8.24 -0.82 -3.24
CA PHE A 74 8.59 -0.83 -1.83
C PHE A 74 9.07 -2.23 -1.43
N ASP A 75 10.10 -2.27 -0.59
CA ASP A 75 10.68 -3.49 -0.03
C ASP A 75 11.27 -3.13 1.33
N GLN A 76 10.56 -3.47 2.40
CA GLN A 76 10.80 -2.93 3.73
C GLN A 76 10.74 -4.03 4.78
N SER A 77 11.82 -4.17 5.53
CA SER A 77 11.93 -5.11 6.64
C SER A 77 11.99 -4.37 7.97
N THR A 78 11.38 -4.95 8.98
CA THR A 78 11.20 -4.35 10.29
C THR A 78 11.47 -5.39 11.36
N THR A 79 11.98 -4.99 12.52
CA THR A 79 12.40 -5.91 13.59
C THR A 79 11.53 -5.87 14.83
N ASN A 80 10.63 -4.89 14.91
CA ASN A 80 9.75 -4.66 16.04
C ASN A 80 8.30 -4.74 15.53
N GLY A 81 7.37 -5.18 16.39
CA GLY A 81 5.94 -5.12 16.09
C GLY A 81 5.38 -3.68 16.13
N GLY A 82 4.12 -3.53 15.73
CA GLY A 82 3.35 -2.29 15.68
C GLY A 82 3.07 -1.80 14.24
N LEU A 83 2.96 -0.47 14.10
CA LEU A 83 3.04 0.20 12.81
C LEU A 83 4.51 0.29 12.44
N THR A 84 4.93 -0.52 11.48
CA THR A 84 6.36 -0.80 11.27
C THR A 84 6.91 -0.05 10.06
N TRP A 85 6.04 0.29 9.10
CA TRP A 85 6.41 1.06 7.92
C TRP A 85 5.21 1.85 7.36
N SER A 86 5.47 3.00 6.74
CA SER A 86 4.47 3.69 5.92
C SER A 86 5.12 4.47 4.77
N GLN A 87 4.41 4.58 3.66
CA GLN A 87 4.82 5.39 2.51
C GLN A 87 3.63 6.14 1.90
N LYS A 88 3.83 7.43 1.66
CA LYS A 88 2.82 8.34 1.12
C LYS A 88 3.10 8.69 -0.33
N TYR A 89 2.06 8.75 -1.15
CA TYR A 89 2.09 9.16 -2.55
C TYR A 89 1.02 10.21 -2.81
N VAL A 90 1.31 11.11 -3.76
CA VAL A 90 0.35 12.11 -4.25
C VAL A 90 0.04 11.80 -5.70
N VAL A 91 -1.25 11.63 -5.99
CA VAL A 91 -1.75 11.31 -7.32
C VAL A 91 -2.59 12.48 -7.82
N LYS A 92 -2.27 12.99 -9.02
CA LYS A 92 -3.06 14.04 -9.68
C LYS A 92 -4.09 13.39 -10.59
N ASN A 93 -5.37 13.70 -10.39
CA ASN A 93 -6.49 13.15 -11.18
C ASN A 93 -7.38 14.25 -11.74
#